data_AF-A0A530BRJ8-F1
#
_entry.id   AF-A0A530BRJ8-F1
#
_cell.length_a   1.000
_cell.length_b   1.000
_cell.length_c   1.000
_cell.angle_alpha   90.00
_cell.angle_beta   90.00
_cell.angle_gamma   90.00
#
_symmetry.space_group_name_H-M   'P 1'
#
loop_
_entity.id
_entity.type
_entity.pdbx_description
1 polymer ?
#
loop_
_entity_poly.entity_id
_entity_poly.type
_entity_poly.pdbx_seq_one_letter_code
_entity_poly.pdbx_strand_id
1 'polypeptide(L)'
;MQSGIEREIAGDLPFPATFVGEGDVAVSSDAEQKFERVKAQLKARLGAEVYSSWFGRMKVAEASRGIVRISVPTAFLRSWINGHYLELIAELWRHEDPDVLKIEIVVRTATRQGRNHVEPEIAPARKTTRQTHTALANGTASAGRVEQRAPAPRQGASAEPEFRHNVLGSPLDPRYTFASFIEGPSNRVAFAAARAVAESQSSAVRFNPLFLHATVGLGKTHLLQAIAAESLRHNPKSRVVYLTAEYFMWRFATAIRDNNALTLKEQLRDIDLLIIDDMQFLQGKSIQHEFCHLINMLLDSAKQVVVAADRPPSELESLEPRVRSRLNGGVALEMSAPDFAMRLGMLKLRRATAKSDDTSLDISDEILEHVARTVTGSGRELEGAFNQ
;
A
#
# COMPACT_ATOMS: atom_id res chain seq x y z
N MET A 1 -62.21 -23.33 23.90
CA MET A 1 -63.29 -24.23 23.45
C MET A 1 -63.35 -24.17 21.92
N GLN A 2 -63.53 -25.34 21.31
CA GLN A 2 -63.68 -25.71 19.88
C GLN A 2 -64.12 -24.58 18.94
N SER A 3 -63.60 -24.46 17.71
CA SER A 3 -63.86 -25.29 16.51
C SER A 3 -63.30 -24.49 15.32
N GLY A 4 -62.98 -25.01 14.13
CA GLY A 4 -63.31 -26.29 13.53
C GLY A 4 -62.46 -26.52 12.28
N ILE A 5 -62.51 -27.76 11.84
CA ILE A 5 -61.90 -28.35 10.65
C ILE A 5 -62.91 -28.22 9.51
N GLU A 6 -62.48 -27.87 8.31
CA GLU A 6 -63.13 -28.32 7.08
C GLU A 6 -62.07 -28.55 5.97
N ARG A 7 -62.14 -29.74 5.39
CA ARG A 7 -61.34 -30.29 4.28
C ARG A 7 -62.19 -30.28 3.01
N GLU A 8 -61.55 -30.21 1.85
CA GLU A 8 -61.76 -31.00 0.59
C GLU A 8 -61.17 -30.20 -0.60
N ILE A 9 -60.06 -30.60 -1.23
CA ILE A 9 -59.81 -31.64 -2.25
C ILE A 9 -60.54 -31.42 -3.60
N ALA A 10 -59.76 -31.01 -4.61
CA ALA A 10 -59.79 -31.36 -6.06
C ALA A 10 -59.11 -30.19 -6.80
N GLY A 11 -58.02 -30.31 -7.56
CA GLY A 11 -57.62 -31.36 -8.46
C GLY A 11 -57.62 -30.78 -9.88
N ASP A 12 -56.52 -30.21 -10.34
CA ASP A 12 -56.06 -30.33 -11.75
C ASP A 12 -54.68 -29.69 -11.97
N LEU A 13 -53.79 -30.46 -12.60
CA LEU A 13 -52.56 -29.97 -13.23
C LEU A 13 -52.90 -29.66 -14.69
N PRO A 14 -52.32 -28.59 -15.27
CA PRO A 14 -51.10 -28.81 -16.05
C PRO A 14 -50.05 -27.70 -15.89
N PHE A 15 -48.77 -28.08 -15.84
CA PHE A 15 -47.60 -27.22 -16.01
C PHE A 15 -47.66 -26.43 -17.35
N PRO A 16 -46.90 -25.32 -17.57
CA PRO A 16 -45.62 -24.98 -16.92
C PRO A 16 -45.38 -23.47 -16.64
N ALA A 17 -44.75 -23.14 -15.50
CA ALA A 17 -44.01 -21.88 -15.37
C ALA A 17 -42.92 -22.00 -14.29
N THR A 18 -41.67 -22.06 -14.77
CA THR A 18 -40.47 -21.44 -14.20
C THR A 18 -40.27 -21.51 -12.67
N PHE A 19 -39.33 -22.38 -12.29
CA PHE A 19 -38.56 -22.34 -11.05
C PHE A 19 -38.17 -20.91 -10.69
N VAL A 20 -38.80 -20.37 -9.64
CA VAL A 20 -38.28 -19.21 -8.92
C VAL A 20 -37.19 -19.76 -7.98
N GLY A 21 -35.94 -19.62 -8.42
CA GLY A 21 -34.79 -19.84 -7.54
C GLY A 21 -34.71 -18.73 -6.53
N GLU A 22 -35.22 -18.98 -5.33
CA GLU A 22 -34.71 -18.35 -4.11
C GLU A 22 -33.22 -18.67 -4.01
N GLY A 23 -32.40 -17.63 -4.04
CA GLY A 23 -30.95 -17.72 -4.03
C GLY A 23 -30.33 -16.38 -3.69
N ASP A 24 -30.87 -15.75 -2.65
CA ASP A 24 -30.17 -14.70 -1.92
C ASP A 24 -28.86 -15.32 -1.43
N VAL A 25 -27.70 -14.83 -1.89
CA VAL A 25 -26.39 -15.38 -1.51
C VAL A 25 -26.09 -14.93 -0.09
N ALA A 26 -26.69 -15.64 0.86
CA ALA A 26 -26.35 -15.59 2.27
C ALA A 26 -24.91 -16.10 2.44
N VAL A 27 -24.11 -15.38 3.22
CA VAL A 27 -22.92 -15.98 3.84
C VAL A 27 -23.41 -17.21 4.59
N SER A 28 -23.02 -18.41 4.16
CA SER A 28 -23.41 -19.63 4.87
C SER A 28 -22.84 -19.54 6.28
N SER A 29 -23.70 -19.59 7.31
CA SER A 29 -23.27 -19.52 8.72
C SER A 29 -22.29 -20.64 9.09
N ASP A 30 -22.30 -21.73 8.30
CA ASP A 30 -21.35 -22.83 8.36
C ASP A 30 -19.90 -22.38 8.00
N ALA A 31 -19.73 -21.51 7.00
CA ALA A 31 -18.42 -21.02 6.59
C ALA A 31 -17.79 -20.08 7.63
N GLU A 32 -18.61 -19.29 8.33
CA GLU A 32 -18.13 -18.46 9.45
C GLU A 32 -17.69 -19.32 10.64
N GLN A 33 -18.44 -20.37 10.98
CA GLN A 33 -18.08 -21.31 12.05
C GLN A 33 -16.79 -22.08 11.74
N LYS A 34 -16.65 -22.58 10.51
CA LYS A 34 -15.41 -23.22 10.03
C LYS A 34 -14.24 -22.23 10.07
N PHE A 35 -14.46 -20.98 9.69
CA PHE A 35 -13.42 -19.96 9.73
C PHE A 35 -12.96 -19.62 11.16
N GLU A 36 -13.86 -19.60 12.15
CA GLU A 36 -13.47 -19.42 13.56
C GLU A 36 -12.62 -20.59 14.08
N ARG A 37 -12.83 -21.82 13.60
CA ARG A 37 -11.96 -22.97 13.91
C ARG A 37 -10.58 -22.83 13.26
N VAL A 38 -10.54 -22.44 11.98
CA VAL A 38 -9.28 -22.15 11.28
C VAL A 38 -8.50 -21.04 11.99
N LYS A 39 -9.20 -19.98 12.45
CA LYS A 39 -8.61 -18.92 13.26
C LYS A 39 -8.03 -19.43 14.58
N ALA A 40 -8.74 -20.30 15.29
CA ALA A 40 -8.24 -20.92 16.51
C ALA A 40 -6.98 -21.76 16.26
N GLN A 41 -6.93 -22.52 15.17
CA GLN A 41 -5.76 -23.31 14.78
C GLN A 41 -4.59 -22.45 14.31
N LEU A 42 -4.84 -21.37 13.56
CA LEU A 42 -3.83 -20.37 13.22
C LEU A 42 -3.23 -19.75 14.48
N LYS A 43 -4.08 -19.39 15.44
CA LYS A 43 -3.66 -18.84 16.73
C LYS A 43 -2.83 -19.83 17.55
N ALA A 44 -3.18 -21.12 17.51
CA ALA A 44 -2.44 -22.17 18.20
C ALA A 44 -1.08 -22.47 17.55
N ARG A 45 -1.01 -22.51 16.21
CA ARG A 45 0.24 -22.81 15.47
C ARG A 45 1.21 -21.62 15.42
N LEU A 46 0.71 -20.40 15.23
CA LEU A 46 1.53 -19.21 15.05
C LEU A 46 1.73 -18.40 16.33
N GLY A 47 1.00 -18.74 17.40
CA GLY A 47 0.96 -17.98 18.63
C GLY A 47 -0.02 -16.78 18.57
N ALA A 48 -0.48 -16.35 19.75
CA ALA A 48 -1.50 -15.32 19.90
C ALA A 48 -1.11 -13.96 19.29
N GLU A 49 0.19 -13.70 19.18
CA GLU A 49 0.76 -12.41 18.83
C GLU A 49 0.86 -12.23 17.31
N VAL A 50 1.43 -13.24 16.63
CA VAL A 50 1.42 -13.31 15.16
C VAL A 50 -0.02 -13.33 14.66
N TYR A 51 -0.90 -14.06 15.34
CA TYR A 51 -2.33 -14.07 15.02
C TYR A 51 -2.98 -12.69 15.12
N SER A 52 -2.77 -11.97 16.23
CA SER A 52 -3.39 -10.65 16.46
C SER A 52 -2.98 -9.64 15.38
N SER A 53 -1.69 -9.60 15.03
CA SER A 53 -1.14 -8.62 14.08
C SER A 53 -1.57 -8.87 12.63
N TRP A 54 -1.61 -10.14 12.19
CA TRP A 54 -1.81 -10.46 10.77
C TRP A 54 -3.20 -11.01 10.45
N PHE A 55 -3.83 -11.72 11.38
CA PHE A 55 -5.07 -12.47 11.15
C PHE A 55 -6.27 -11.91 11.93
N GLY A 56 -6.02 -11.09 12.96
CA GLY A 56 -7.05 -10.55 13.86
C GLY A 56 -8.14 -9.71 13.17
N ARG A 57 -7.84 -9.15 11.99
CA ARG A 57 -8.79 -8.33 11.21
C ARG A 57 -9.42 -9.05 10.00
N MET A 58 -9.16 -10.36 9.86
CA MET A 58 -9.71 -11.18 8.78
C MET A 58 -11.18 -11.56 9.07
N LYS A 59 -12.00 -11.52 8.03
CA LYS A 59 -13.41 -11.99 8.04
C LYS A 59 -13.70 -12.69 6.73
N VAL A 60 -14.58 -13.69 6.75
CA VAL A 60 -15.12 -14.27 5.53
C VAL A 60 -15.89 -13.18 4.79
N ALA A 61 -15.62 -13.00 3.51
CA ALA A 61 -16.38 -12.11 2.64
C ALA A 61 -17.41 -12.88 1.83
N GLU A 62 -17.04 -14.08 1.37
CA GLU A 62 -17.91 -14.93 0.55
C GLU A 62 -17.43 -16.38 0.67
N ALA A 63 -18.36 -17.33 0.68
CA ALA A 63 -18.07 -18.76 0.59
C ALA A 63 -19.07 -19.40 -0.37
N SER A 64 -18.62 -19.80 -1.56
CA SER A 64 -19.49 -20.37 -2.59
C SER A 64 -18.73 -21.34 -3.49
N ARG A 65 -19.37 -22.47 -3.85
CA ARG A 65 -18.90 -23.46 -4.84
C ARG A 65 -17.41 -23.86 -4.69
N GLY A 66 -16.96 -24.14 -3.46
CA GLY A 66 -15.59 -24.59 -3.17
C GLY A 66 -14.54 -23.47 -3.14
N ILE A 67 -14.93 -22.20 -3.22
CA ILE A 67 -14.02 -21.05 -3.08
C ILE A 67 -14.39 -20.26 -1.81
N VAL A 68 -13.40 -20.02 -0.95
CA VAL A 68 -13.55 -19.18 0.23
C VAL A 68 -12.78 -17.88 0.03
N ARG A 69 -13.51 -16.75 0.07
CA ARG A 69 -12.92 -15.41 0.02
C ARG A 69 -12.80 -14.85 1.42
N ILE A 70 -11.56 -14.59 1.83
CA ILE A 70 -11.26 -13.96 3.11
C ILE A 70 -10.87 -12.52 2.87
N SER A 71 -11.53 -11.62 3.58
CA SER A 71 -11.29 -10.19 3.43
C SER A 71 -10.34 -9.64 4.50
N VAL A 72 -9.47 -8.71 4.07
CA VAL A 72 -8.49 -8.00 4.88
C VAL A 72 -8.61 -6.48 4.68
N PRO A 73 -8.19 -5.66 5.65
CA PRO A 73 -8.36 -4.21 5.58
C PRO A 73 -7.49 -3.52 4.53
N THR A 74 -6.36 -4.11 4.11
CA THR A 74 -5.41 -3.47 3.19
C THR A 74 -4.91 -4.42 2.11
N ALA A 75 -4.57 -3.88 0.93
CA ALA A 75 -3.93 -4.62 -0.17
C ALA A 75 -2.59 -5.24 0.22
N PHE A 76 -1.92 -4.65 1.22
CA PHE A 76 -0.71 -5.19 1.82
C PHE A 76 -0.97 -6.48 2.59
N LEU A 77 -1.92 -6.51 3.54
CA LEU A 77 -2.26 -7.74 4.25
C LEU A 77 -2.64 -8.86 3.28
N ARG A 78 -3.35 -8.51 2.20
CA ARG A 78 -3.71 -9.48 1.15
C ARG A 78 -2.46 -10.09 0.53
N SER A 79 -1.51 -9.26 0.11
CA SER A 79 -0.29 -9.70 -0.55
C SER A 79 0.63 -10.49 0.40
N TRP A 80 0.74 -10.07 1.65
CA TRP A 80 1.54 -10.71 2.69
C TRP A 80 1.00 -12.10 3.07
N ILE A 81 -0.30 -12.18 3.36
CA ILE A 81 -0.91 -13.46 3.71
C ILE A 81 -0.89 -14.38 2.48
N ASN A 82 -1.12 -13.86 1.26
CA ASN A 82 -0.98 -14.65 0.04
C ASN A 82 0.45 -15.20 -0.15
N GLY A 83 1.48 -14.41 0.15
CA GLY A 83 2.87 -14.80 -0.09
C GLY A 83 3.46 -15.75 0.96
N HIS A 84 3.01 -15.67 2.22
CA HIS A 84 3.69 -16.36 3.33
C HIS A 84 2.81 -17.36 4.08
N TYR A 85 1.50 -17.18 4.03
CA TYR A 85 0.57 -17.95 4.86
C TYR A 85 -0.55 -18.59 4.05
N LEU A 86 -0.62 -18.38 2.73
CA LEU A 86 -1.68 -18.94 1.89
C LEU A 86 -1.67 -20.47 1.92
N GLU A 87 -0.48 -21.07 1.85
CA GLU A 87 -0.32 -22.53 1.93
C GLU A 87 -0.78 -23.06 3.29
N LEU A 88 -0.39 -22.40 4.38
CA LEU A 88 -0.82 -22.77 5.73
C LEU A 88 -2.32 -22.62 5.91
N ILE A 89 -2.91 -21.52 5.42
CA ILE A 89 -4.35 -21.28 5.51
C ILE A 89 -5.11 -22.30 4.65
N ALA A 90 -4.60 -22.62 3.46
CA ALA A 90 -5.15 -23.65 2.59
C ALA A 90 -5.09 -25.04 3.22
N GLU A 91 -4.00 -25.38 3.89
CA GLU A 91 -3.86 -26.64 4.64
C GLU A 91 -4.90 -26.73 5.76
N LEU A 92 -5.03 -25.68 6.59
CA LEU A 92 -5.96 -25.64 7.72
C LEU A 92 -7.42 -25.71 7.25
N TRP A 93 -7.76 -25.03 6.15
CA TRP A 93 -9.09 -25.10 5.57
C TRP A 93 -9.40 -26.46 4.95
N ARG A 94 -8.44 -27.10 4.26
CA ARG A 94 -8.64 -28.46 3.74
C ARG A 94 -8.87 -29.50 4.83
N HIS A 95 -8.30 -29.27 6.02
CA HIS A 95 -8.53 -30.13 7.17
C HIS A 95 -9.95 -29.97 7.76
N GLU A 96 -10.52 -28.76 7.69
CA GLU A 96 -11.88 -28.48 8.18
C GLU A 96 -12.97 -28.75 7.13
N ASP A 97 -12.65 -28.56 5.85
CA ASP A 97 -13.57 -28.72 4.73
C ASP A 97 -12.82 -29.22 3.47
N PRO A 98 -12.88 -30.54 3.18
CA PRO A 98 -12.24 -31.14 2.00
C PRO A 98 -12.80 -30.63 0.67
N ASP A 99 -14.00 -30.04 0.65
CA ASP A 99 -14.67 -29.55 -0.55
C ASP A 99 -14.20 -28.13 -0.94
N VAL A 100 -13.35 -27.49 -0.12
CA VAL A 100 -12.73 -26.20 -0.45
C VAL A 100 -11.55 -26.40 -1.40
N LEU A 101 -11.76 -26.01 -2.65
CA LEU A 101 -10.81 -26.11 -3.75
C LEU A 101 -9.83 -24.93 -3.78
N LYS A 102 -10.25 -23.73 -3.34
CA LYS A 102 -9.43 -22.51 -3.45
C LYS A 102 -9.72 -21.48 -2.37
N ILE A 103 -8.68 -20.80 -1.90
CA ILE A 103 -8.78 -19.67 -0.97
C ILE A 103 -8.27 -18.42 -1.65
N GLU A 104 -9.04 -17.34 -1.56
CA GLU A 104 -8.68 -16.04 -2.12
C GLU A 104 -8.73 -14.97 -1.04
N ILE A 105 -7.68 -14.16 -0.96
CA ILE A 105 -7.64 -13.03 -0.04
C ILE A 105 -7.98 -11.75 -0.79
N VAL A 106 -8.96 -10.99 -0.29
CA VAL A 106 -9.51 -9.78 -0.91
C VAL A 106 -9.43 -8.58 0.03
N VAL A 107 -9.32 -7.37 -0.51
CA VAL A 107 -9.29 -6.13 0.31
C VAL A 107 -10.72 -5.64 0.53
N ARG A 108 -11.08 -5.27 1.77
CA ARG A 108 -12.37 -4.62 2.03
C ARG A 108 -12.33 -3.19 1.53
N THR A 109 -12.97 -2.92 0.41
CA THR A 109 -13.31 -1.55 0.00
C THR A 109 -14.58 -1.15 0.77
N ALA A 110 -14.56 0.01 1.43
CA ALA A 110 -15.76 0.57 2.03
C ALA A 110 -16.65 1.15 0.93
N THR A 111 -17.45 0.30 0.29
CA THR A 111 -18.51 0.75 -0.62
C THR A 111 -19.81 0.03 -0.29
N ARG A 112 -20.81 0.87 -0.04
CA ARG A 112 -22.23 0.57 0.16
C ARG A 112 -22.76 -0.24 -1.03
N GLN A 113 -23.62 -1.20 -0.73
CA GLN A 113 -24.43 -2.00 -1.67
C GLN A 113 -24.96 -1.16 -2.84
N GLY A 114 -24.85 -1.69 -4.06
CA GLY A 114 -25.46 -1.08 -5.24
C GLY A 114 -25.19 -1.82 -6.56
N ARG A 115 -26.09 -2.76 -6.89
CA ARG A 115 -26.57 -3.15 -8.22
C ARG A 115 -25.61 -3.75 -9.27
N ASN A 116 -26.02 -4.96 -9.67
CA ASN A 116 -25.63 -5.77 -10.82
C ASN A 116 -25.59 -5.02 -12.16
N HIS A 117 -24.56 -5.27 -12.96
CA HIS A 117 -24.73 -5.69 -14.35
C HIS A 117 -23.58 -6.62 -14.79
N VAL A 118 -23.95 -7.63 -15.57
CA VAL A 118 -23.21 -8.85 -15.95
C VAL A 118 -22.67 -8.73 -17.39
N GLU A 119 -21.37 -9.03 -17.58
CA GLU A 119 -20.61 -9.70 -18.70
C GLU A 119 -20.89 -9.42 -20.21
N PRO A 120 -20.04 -9.89 -21.18
CA PRO A 120 -18.84 -10.76 -21.08
C PRO A 120 -17.57 -10.34 -21.85
N GLU A 121 -16.49 -11.02 -21.44
CA GLU A 121 -15.15 -11.10 -22.01
C GLU A 121 -15.13 -11.96 -23.30
N ILE A 122 -14.53 -11.47 -24.38
CA ILE A 122 -14.17 -12.26 -25.58
C ILE A 122 -12.68 -12.01 -25.87
N ALA A 123 -11.88 -13.05 -25.65
CA ALA A 123 -10.49 -13.11 -26.08
C ALA A 123 -10.35 -13.17 -27.62
N PRO A 124 -9.19 -12.77 -28.18
CA PRO A 124 -8.69 -13.51 -29.32
C PRO A 124 -7.21 -13.92 -29.21
N ALA A 125 -7.06 -15.25 -29.27
CA ALA A 125 -6.10 -16.05 -30.01
C ALA A 125 -4.92 -15.35 -30.74
N ARG A 126 -3.73 -15.82 -30.35
CA ARG A 126 -2.45 -15.80 -31.05
C ARG A 126 -2.57 -16.48 -32.43
N LYS A 127 -2.16 -15.79 -33.50
CA LYS A 127 -1.91 -16.41 -34.83
C LYS A 127 -0.46 -16.24 -35.25
N THR A 128 0.14 -17.39 -35.50
CA THR A 128 1.38 -17.63 -36.22
C THR A 128 1.20 -17.34 -37.71
N THR A 129 2.16 -16.64 -38.32
CA THR A 129 2.36 -16.67 -39.77
C THR A 129 3.84 -16.72 -40.08
N ARG A 130 4.28 -17.89 -40.57
CA ARG A 130 5.49 -18.07 -41.39
C ARG A 130 5.27 -17.36 -42.72
N GLN A 131 6.26 -16.61 -43.20
CA GLN A 131 6.56 -16.55 -44.62
C GLN A 131 8.06 -16.63 -44.86
N THR A 132 8.36 -17.55 -45.77
CA THR A 132 9.61 -17.96 -46.39
C THR A 132 10.09 -16.96 -47.43
N HIS A 133 11.40 -16.70 -47.51
CA HIS A 133 12.10 -16.50 -48.79
C HIS A 133 13.56 -17.01 -48.69
N THR A 134 13.82 -18.09 -49.43
CA THR A 134 15.08 -18.57 -50.03
C THR A 134 15.68 -17.46 -50.94
N ALA A 135 16.97 -17.37 -51.31
CA ALA A 135 18.12 -18.27 -51.35
C ALA A 135 19.44 -17.50 -51.66
N LEU A 136 20.55 -18.26 -51.70
CA LEU A 136 21.86 -18.03 -52.38
C LEU A 136 22.89 -17.17 -51.64
N ALA A 137 24.20 -17.47 -51.62
CA ALA A 137 25.01 -18.66 -51.87
C ALA A 137 26.47 -18.30 -51.48
N ASN A 138 27.30 -19.33 -51.28
CA ASN A 138 28.78 -19.34 -51.15
C ASN A 138 29.32 -18.82 -49.79
N GLY A 139 30.12 -19.56 -49.01
CA GLY A 139 30.97 -20.70 -49.29
C GLY A 139 32.37 -20.41 -48.74
N THR A 140 32.94 -21.41 -48.05
CA THR A 140 34.33 -21.56 -47.57
C THR A 140 34.64 -21.26 -46.09
N ALA A 141 35.07 -22.34 -45.45
CA ALA A 141 35.70 -22.41 -44.14
C ALA A 141 37.16 -21.94 -44.22
N SER A 142 37.65 -21.28 -43.17
CA SER A 142 39.06 -21.39 -42.79
C SER A 142 39.21 -21.21 -41.29
N ALA A 143 39.88 -22.19 -40.70
CA ALA A 143 40.40 -22.16 -39.35
C ALA A 143 41.63 -21.22 -39.27
N GLY A 144 41.89 -20.72 -38.05
CA GLY A 144 43.21 -20.29 -37.60
C GLY A 144 43.45 -18.78 -37.57
N ARG A 145 43.42 -18.19 -36.36
CA ARG A 145 44.64 -17.70 -35.67
C ARG A 145 44.25 -16.93 -34.40
N VAL A 146 44.88 -17.33 -33.31
CA VAL A 146 44.98 -16.58 -32.06
C VAL A 146 45.93 -15.41 -32.30
N GLU A 147 45.43 -14.18 -32.18
CA GLU A 147 46.28 -13.01 -31.92
C GLU A 147 45.69 -12.19 -30.78
N GLN A 148 46.47 -12.16 -29.70
CA GLN A 148 46.30 -11.31 -28.54
C GLN A 148 46.35 -9.85 -28.96
N ARG A 149 45.26 -9.11 -28.73
CA ARG A 149 45.26 -7.64 -28.77
C ARG A 149 45.07 -7.11 -27.36
N ALA A 150 46.08 -6.39 -26.89
CA ALA A 150 46.04 -5.60 -25.66
C ALA A 150 44.87 -4.59 -25.69
N PRO A 151 44.21 -4.31 -24.55
CA PRO A 151 43.09 -3.37 -24.52
C PRO A 151 43.60 -1.93 -24.58
N ALA A 152 43.24 -1.22 -25.65
CA ALA A 152 43.30 0.23 -25.69
C ALA A 152 42.15 0.84 -24.85
N PRO A 153 42.36 2.00 -24.18
CA PRO A 153 41.41 2.57 -23.25
C PRO A 153 40.19 3.11 -24.00
N ARG A 154 39.02 2.51 -23.79
CA ARG A 154 37.75 3.09 -24.23
C ARG A 154 37.37 4.21 -23.25
N GLN A 155 37.60 5.45 -23.68
CA GLN A 155 36.98 6.62 -23.10
C GLN A 155 35.47 6.61 -23.41
N GLY A 156 34.67 6.92 -22.40
CA GLY A 156 33.36 7.53 -22.59
C GLY A 156 32.19 6.61 -22.96
N ALA A 157 32.00 5.52 -22.22
CA ALA A 157 30.62 5.07 -21.97
C ALA A 157 30.17 5.78 -20.69
N SER A 158 29.30 6.77 -20.86
CA SER A 158 28.56 7.41 -19.77
C SER A 158 27.97 6.32 -18.87
N ALA A 159 28.57 6.17 -17.70
CA ALA A 159 27.94 5.48 -16.59
C ALA A 159 26.69 6.27 -16.27
N GLU A 160 25.56 5.82 -16.82
CA GLU A 160 24.27 6.14 -16.22
C GLU A 160 24.39 5.81 -14.73
N PRO A 161 24.05 6.74 -13.84
CA PRO A 161 24.08 6.43 -12.43
C PRO A 161 23.00 5.37 -12.24
N GLU A 162 23.42 4.11 -12.10
CA GLU A 162 22.60 3.08 -11.50
C GLU A 162 22.06 3.68 -10.21
N PHE A 163 20.81 4.14 -10.28
CA PHE A 163 20.03 4.52 -9.13
C PHE A 163 20.13 3.33 -8.18
N ARG A 164 20.95 3.49 -7.15
CA ARG A 164 21.05 2.59 -6.01
C ARG A 164 19.65 2.53 -5.40
N HIS A 165 18.80 1.68 -5.95
CA HIS A 165 17.59 1.21 -5.32
C HIS A 165 18.06 0.45 -4.09
N ASN A 166 18.25 1.19 -3.01
CA ASN A 166 18.40 0.62 -1.69
C ASN A 166 17.19 -0.28 -1.49
N VAL A 167 17.44 -1.59 -1.45
CA VAL A 167 16.51 -2.68 -1.10
C VAL A 167 15.76 -2.42 0.24
N LEU A 168 16.17 -1.38 0.96
CA LEU A 168 15.71 -0.97 2.28
C LEU A 168 14.51 -0.01 2.25
N GLY A 169 14.31 0.74 1.17
CA GLY A 169 13.29 1.80 1.10
C GLY A 169 12.00 1.34 0.41
N SER A 170 10.88 1.91 0.82
CA SER A 170 9.64 1.88 0.04
C SER A 170 9.82 2.72 -1.24
N PRO A 171 9.25 2.31 -2.39
CA PRO A 171 9.39 3.05 -3.64
C PRO A 171 8.78 4.45 -3.51
N LEU A 172 9.45 5.45 -4.07
CA LEU A 172 8.93 6.82 -4.15
C LEU A 172 8.00 6.95 -5.35
N ASP A 173 6.84 7.56 -5.16
CA ASP A 173 5.90 7.89 -6.23
C ASP A 173 6.34 9.21 -6.89
N PRO A 174 6.66 9.22 -8.21
CA PRO A 174 7.08 10.43 -8.91
C PRO A 174 6.06 11.58 -8.89
N ARG A 175 4.79 11.29 -8.60
CA ARG A 175 3.72 12.29 -8.52
C ARG A 175 3.78 13.12 -7.24
N TYR A 176 4.42 12.61 -6.18
CA TYR A 176 4.50 13.28 -4.89
C TYR A 176 5.75 14.16 -4.82
N THR A 177 5.59 15.40 -5.27
CA THR A 177 6.64 16.43 -5.26
C THR A 177 6.14 17.71 -4.60
N PHE A 178 7.05 18.62 -4.23
CA PHE A 178 6.65 19.93 -3.70
C PHE A 178 5.87 20.76 -4.73
N ALA A 179 6.17 20.61 -6.03
CA ALA A 179 5.48 21.33 -7.09
C ALA A 179 4.01 20.90 -7.26
N SER A 180 3.69 19.65 -6.92
CA SER A 180 2.32 19.12 -6.95
C SER A 180 1.58 19.28 -5.62
N PHE A 181 2.19 19.90 -4.61
CA PHE A 181 1.59 20.11 -3.29
C PHE A 181 1.07 21.54 -3.15
N ILE A 182 -0.22 21.68 -2.83
CA ILE A 182 -0.86 22.98 -2.67
C ILE A 182 -0.63 23.50 -1.24
N GLU A 183 0.14 24.57 -1.12
CA GLU A 183 0.36 25.30 0.12
C GLU A 183 -0.83 26.23 0.44
N GLY A 184 -1.16 26.31 1.72
CA GLY A 184 -2.09 27.32 2.24
C GLY A 184 -2.06 27.38 3.76
N PRO A 185 -2.96 28.14 4.39
CA PRO A 185 -2.93 28.40 5.84
C PRO A 185 -2.88 27.12 6.70
N SER A 186 -3.53 26.04 6.26
CA SER A 186 -3.65 24.79 7.02
C SER A 186 -2.39 23.91 7.02
N ASN A 187 -1.44 24.16 6.13
CA ASN A 187 -0.22 23.34 5.98
C ASN A 187 1.06 24.16 5.79
N ARG A 188 0.98 25.50 5.74
CA ARG A 188 2.11 26.41 5.49
C ARG A 188 3.33 26.15 6.38
N VAL A 189 3.13 25.97 7.69
CA VAL A 189 4.24 25.77 8.63
C VAL A 189 4.91 24.41 8.39
N ALA A 190 4.12 23.35 8.21
CA ALA A 190 4.61 22.02 7.86
C ALA A 190 5.35 22.00 6.52
N PHE A 191 4.82 22.69 5.51
CA PHE A 191 5.41 22.81 4.19
C PHE A 191 6.75 23.56 4.22
N ALA A 192 6.82 24.69 4.94
CA ALA A 192 8.06 25.44 5.12
C ALA A 192 9.14 24.62 5.83
N ALA A 193 8.78 23.89 6.89
CA ALA A 193 9.70 23.00 7.59
C ALA A 193 10.18 21.84 6.70
N ALA A 194 9.26 21.24 5.93
CA ALA A 194 9.57 20.18 4.97
C ALA A 194 10.58 20.65 3.91
N ARG A 195 10.40 21.85 3.36
CA ARG A 195 11.37 22.44 2.42
C ARG A 195 12.73 22.71 3.06
N ALA A 196 12.76 23.28 4.26
CA ALA A 196 14.00 23.55 4.98
C ALA A 196 14.82 22.26 5.23
N VAL A 197 14.13 21.16 5.56
CA VAL A 197 14.75 19.84 5.73
C VAL A 197 15.25 19.27 4.41
N ALA A 198 14.44 19.33 3.34
CA ALA A 198 14.81 18.79 2.03
C ALA A 198 16.03 19.49 1.40
N GLU A 199 16.06 20.81 1.51
CA GLU A 199 17.13 21.68 0.97
C GLU A 199 18.39 21.69 1.86
N SER A 200 18.38 20.96 2.98
CA SER A 200 19.50 20.90 3.94
C SER A 200 19.99 22.29 4.38
N GLN A 201 19.06 23.22 4.58
CA GLN A 201 19.38 24.58 5.04
C GLN A 201 20.05 24.54 6.41
N SER A 202 20.80 25.58 6.81
CA SER A 202 21.42 25.65 8.14
C SER A 202 20.39 25.56 9.29
N SER A 203 19.12 25.83 9.01
CA SER A 203 17.97 25.67 9.91
C SER A 203 17.48 24.22 10.05
N ALA A 204 17.84 23.31 9.14
CA ALA A 204 17.39 21.91 9.13
C ALA A 204 17.70 21.17 10.44
N VAL A 205 18.83 21.50 11.08
CA VAL A 205 19.24 20.94 12.37
C VAL A 205 18.22 21.21 13.48
N ARG A 206 17.46 22.31 13.38
CA ARG A 206 16.40 22.64 14.35
C ARG A 206 15.17 21.75 14.22
N PHE A 207 15.02 21.07 13.09
CA PHE A 207 13.88 20.20 12.78
C PHE A 207 14.29 18.73 12.86
N ASN A 208 15.13 18.34 13.83
CA ASN A 208 15.55 16.95 13.97
C ASN A 208 15.15 16.37 15.34
N PRO A 209 14.18 15.43 15.42
CA PRO A 209 13.32 14.98 14.32
C PRO A 209 12.25 16.02 13.91
N LEU A 210 11.85 16.01 12.64
CA LEU A 210 10.66 16.70 12.16
C LEU A 210 9.49 15.73 12.25
N PHE A 211 8.52 16.02 13.10
CA PHE A 211 7.33 15.21 13.28
C PHE A 211 6.11 15.90 12.67
N LEU A 212 5.46 15.26 11.72
CA LEU A 212 4.26 15.75 11.05
C LEU A 212 3.06 14.92 11.50
N HIS A 213 2.03 15.56 12.02
CA HIS A 213 0.78 14.86 12.33
C HIS A 213 -0.43 15.53 11.71
N ALA A 214 -1.36 14.70 11.26
CA ALA A 214 -2.58 15.14 10.60
C ALA A 214 -3.54 13.97 10.53
N THR A 215 -4.84 14.22 10.46
CA THR A 215 -5.81 13.17 10.15
C THR A 215 -5.58 12.56 8.75
N VAL A 216 -6.32 11.51 8.42
CA VAL A 216 -6.12 10.75 7.18
C VAL A 216 -6.38 11.63 5.95
N GLY A 217 -5.52 11.51 4.93
CA GLY A 217 -5.71 12.17 3.65
C GLY A 217 -5.42 13.67 3.61
N LEU A 218 -4.71 14.23 4.59
CA LEU A 218 -4.27 15.63 4.59
C LEU A 218 -2.89 15.86 3.96
N GLY A 219 -2.37 14.89 3.18
CA GLY A 219 -1.14 15.06 2.41
C GLY A 219 0.17 14.74 3.14
N LYS A 220 0.12 14.04 4.30
CA LYS A 220 1.32 13.58 5.02
C LYS A 220 2.28 12.80 4.13
N THR A 221 1.81 11.71 3.52
CA THR A 221 2.59 10.87 2.62
C THR A 221 3.13 11.65 1.43
N HIS A 222 2.32 12.55 0.84
CA HIS A 222 2.77 13.42 -0.25
C HIS A 222 3.94 14.27 0.21
N LEU A 223 3.82 14.95 1.34
CA LEU A 223 4.85 15.84 1.86
C LEU A 223 6.13 15.08 2.20
N LEU A 224 6.02 13.90 2.82
CA LEU A 224 7.17 13.03 3.14
C LEU A 224 7.92 12.58 1.88
N GLN A 225 7.19 12.11 0.87
CA GLN A 225 7.82 11.67 -0.38
C GLN A 225 8.38 12.85 -1.17
N ALA A 226 7.75 14.03 -1.09
CA ALA A 226 8.29 15.26 -1.68
C ALA A 226 9.64 15.65 -1.04
N ILE A 227 9.77 15.54 0.30
CA ILE A 227 11.05 15.75 0.99
C ILE A 227 12.11 14.76 0.47
N ALA A 228 11.76 13.48 0.34
CA ALA A 228 12.67 12.45 -0.15
C ALA A 228 13.16 12.75 -1.58
N ALA A 229 12.21 13.04 -2.48
CA ALA A 229 12.48 13.34 -3.89
C ALA A 229 13.34 14.60 -4.04
N GLU A 230 13.02 15.66 -3.30
CA GLU A 230 13.78 16.91 -3.35
C GLU A 230 15.19 16.76 -2.76
N SER A 231 15.35 16.03 -1.66
CA SER A 231 16.66 15.74 -1.08
C SER A 231 17.57 14.98 -2.07
N LEU A 232 17.00 14.01 -2.79
CA LEU A 232 17.71 13.29 -3.85
C LEU A 232 18.03 14.17 -5.07
N ARG A 233 17.16 15.13 -5.42
CA ARG A 233 17.44 16.12 -6.47
C ARG A 233 18.59 17.05 -6.10
N HIS A 234 18.60 17.54 -4.86
CA HIS A 234 19.62 18.47 -4.38
C HIS A 234 20.97 17.78 -4.16
N ASN A 235 20.96 16.56 -3.62
CA ASN A 235 22.16 15.75 -3.45
C ASN A 235 21.92 14.28 -3.87
N PRO A 236 22.20 13.93 -5.14
CA PRO A 236 22.00 12.57 -5.65
C PRO A 236 22.84 11.49 -4.97
N LYS A 237 23.89 11.88 -4.22
CA LYS A 237 24.74 10.96 -3.47
C LYS A 237 24.25 10.72 -2.04
N SER A 238 23.25 11.47 -1.59
CA SER A 238 22.66 11.37 -0.25
C SER A 238 22.00 10.01 -0.05
N ARG A 239 22.23 9.38 1.11
CA ARG A 239 21.53 8.16 1.50
C ARG A 239 20.19 8.52 2.12
N VAL A 240 19.18 8.64 1.26
CA VAL A 240 17.78 8.86 1.65
C VAL A 240 17.06 7.52 1.78
N VAL A 241 16.39 7.30 2.91
CA VAL A 241 15.60 6.09 3.16
C VAL A 241 14.18 6.51 3.55
N TYR A 242 13.21 6.20 2.68
CA TYR A 242 11.79 6.31 2.96
C TYR A 242 11.23 4.93 3.31
N LEU A 243 10.49 4.81 4.40
CA LEU A 243 9.84 3.58 4.82
C LEU A 243 8.46 3.88 5.44
N THR A 244 7.48 3.02 5.18
CA THR A 244 6.31 2.97 6.04
C THR A 244 6.63 2.14 7.28
N ALA A 245 6.01 2.48 8.40
CA ALA A 245 6.06 1.69 9.64
C ALA A 245 5.78 0.19 9.39
N GLU A 246 4.76 -0.11 8.58
CA GLU A 246 4.38 -1.48 8.22
C GLU A 246 5.48 -2.21 7.42
N TYR A 247 6.07 -1.54 6.42
CA TYR A 247 7.16 -2.12 5.62
C TYR A 247 8.42 -2.39 6.46
N PHE A 248 8.71 -1.50 7.40
CA PHE A 248 9.83 -1.67 8.31
C PHE A 248 9.65 -2.86 9.25
N MET A 249 8.45 -3.02 9.83
CA MET A 249 8.09 -4.21 10.61
C MET A 249 8.24 -5.50 9.80
N TRP A 250 7.78 -5.49 8.55
CA TRP A 250 7.92 -6.62 7.63
C TRP A 250 9.38 -7.02 7.36
N ARG A 251 10.21 -6.02 7.00
CA ARG A 251 11.65 -6.23 6.77
C ARG A 251 12.34 -6.79 7.99
N PHE A 252 11.99 -6.29 9.18
CA PHE A 252 12.58 -6.74 10.43
C PHE A 252 12.22 -8.18 10.75
N ALA A 253 10.93 -8.54 10.65
CA ALA A 253 10.48 -9.91 10.91
C ALA A 253 11.16 -10.93 9.97
N THR A 254 11.34 -10.57 8.70
CA THR A 254 12.06 -11.40 7.72
C THR A 254 13.53 -11.55 8.10
N ALA A 255 14.19 -10.46 8.48
CA ALA A 255 15.60 -10.49 8.88
C ALA A 255 15.85 -11.33 10.14
N ILE A 256 14.92 -11.38 11.11
CA ILE A 256 15.04 -12.27 12.27
C ILE A 256 14.94 -13.74 11.83
N ARG A 257 13.91 -14.07 11.03
CA ARG A 257 13.69 -15.44 10.55
C ARG A 257 14.90 -15.98 9.78
N ASP A 258 15.51 -15.13 8.96
CA ASP A 258 16.63 -15.52 8.11
C ASP A 258 17.99 -15.36 8.82
N ASN A 259 17.99 -15.10 10.14
CA ASN A 259 19.16 -14.81 10.98
C ASN A 259 20.09 -13.71 10.41
N ASN A 260 19.50 -12.75 9.73
CA ASN A 260 20.19 -11.72 8.95
C ASN A 260 20.12 -10.32 9.61
N ALA A 261 19.98 -10.28 10.93
CA ALA A 261 19.85 -9.03 11.69
C ALA A 261 21.08 -8.12 11.60
N LEU A 262 22.28 -8.70 11.43
CA LEU A 262 23.53 -7.95 11.23
C LEU A 262 23.51 -7.16 9.92
N THR A 263 23.14 -7.80 8.80
CA THR A 263 23.02 -7.14 7.50
C THR A 263 21.98 -6.02 7.52
N LEU A 264 20.85 -6.23 8.22
CA LEU A 264 19.86 -5.16 8.39
C LEU A 264 20.48 -3.95 9.11
N LYS A 265 21.24 -4.16 10.19
CA LYS A 265 21.93 -3.07 10.90
C LYS A 265 22.94 -2.35 10.01
N GLU A 266 23.69 -3.07 9.18
CA GLU A 266 24.66 -2.47 8.24
C GLU A 266 23.96 -1.63 7.17
N GLN A 267 22.85 -2.12 6.62
CA GLN A 267 22.03 -1.39 5.64
C GLN A 267 21.48 -0.08 6.22
N LEU A 268 21.22 -0.05 7.52
CA LEU A 268 20.66 1.10 8.24
C LEU A 268 21.72 2.09 8.77
N ARG A 269 23.03 1.87 8.54
CA ARG A 269 24.09 2.83 8.90
C ARG A 269 24.21 3.98 7.90
N ASP A 270 24.83 5.08 8.33
CA ASP A 270 25.16 6.27 7.52
C ASP A 270 23.98 6.81 6.68
N ILE A 271 22.79 6.82 7.28
CA ILE A 271 21.61 7.41 6.64
C ILE A 271 21.70 8.93 6.79
N ASP A 272 21.69 9.65 5.67
CA ASP A 272 21.66 11.11 5.67
C ASP A 272 20.26 11.62 6.02
N LEU A 273 19.22 10.96 5.49
CA LEU A 273 17.82 11.32 5.71
C LEU A 273 16.95 10.07 5.87
N LEU A 274 16.36 9.93 7.05
CA LEU A 274 15.42 8.87 7.39
C LEU A 274 14.00 9.43 7.42
N ILE A 275 13.10 8.85 6.62
CA ILE A 275 11.70 9.26 6.56
C ILE A 275 10.82 8.06 6.92
N ILE A 276 10.05 8.20 7.99
CA ILE A 276 9.14 7.16 8.48
C ILE A 276 7.71 7.64 8.33
N ASP A 277 6.94 6.98 7.47
CA ASP A 277 5.51 7.25 7.31
C ASP A 277 4.69 6.36 8.25
N ASP A 278 3.49 6.83 8.59
CA ASP A 278 2.45 5.99 9.19
C ASP A 278 2.87 5.35 10.55
N MET A 279 3.58 6.12 11.39
CA MET A 279 4.14 5.68 12.69
C MET A 279 3.11 5.04 13.64
N GLN A 280 1.82 5.39 13.51
CA GLN A 280 0.73 4.84 14.32
C GLN A 280 0.50 3.33 14.14
N PHE A 281 0.98 2.76 13.02
CA PHE A 281 0.84 1.32 12.75
C PHE A 281 1.87 0.46 13.48
N LEU A 282 2.78 1.08 14.23
CA LEU A 282 3.70 0.38 15.11
C LEU A 282 2.97 -0.07 16.39
N GLN A 283 2.33 -1.24 16.33
CA GLN A 283 1.58 -1.84 17.42
C GLN A 283 1.95 -3.33 17.60
N GLY A 284 2.16 -3.80 18.84
CA GLY A 284 2.29 -5.22 19.16
C GLY A 284 3.19 -5.51 20.37
N LYS A 285 2.64 -6.13 21.43
CA LYS A 285 3.27 -6.24 22.76
C LYS A 285 4.56 -7.08 22.86
N SER A 286 4.95 -7.86 21.86
CA SER A 286 6.04 -8.84 22.00
C SER A 286 7.25 -8.64 21.12
N ILE A 287 7.07 -8.11 19.91
CA ILE A 287 8.18 -7.71 19.03
C ILE A 287 8.68 -6.29 19.41
N GLN A 288 7.97 -5.62 20.31
CA GLN A 288 8.17 -4.22 20.69
C GLN A 288 9.55 -3.91 21.28
N HIS A 289 10.17 -4.79 22.07
CA HIS A 289 11.45 -4.46 22.71
C HIS A 289 12.59 -4.40 21.69
N GLU A 290 12.82 -5.48 20.94
CA GLU A 290 13.84 -5.51 19.88
C GLU A 290 13.54 -4.46 18.80
N PHE A 291 12.27 -4.24 18.48
CA PHE A 291 11.88 -3.25 17.50
C PHE A 291 12.08 -1.80 17.96
N CYS A 292 11.70 -1.46 19.19
CA CYS A 292 11.94 -0.12 19.74
C CYS A 292 13.44 0.14 19.86
N HIS A 293 14.26 -0.87 20.19
CA HIS A 293 15.70 -0.75 20.12
C HIS A 293 16.20 -0.45 18.71
N LEU A 294 15.63 -1.08 17.67
CA LEU A 294 15.99 -0.78 16.28
C LEU A 294 15.57 0.61 15.83
N ILE A 295 14.36 1.06 16.20
CA ILE A 295 13.94 2.43 15.92
C ILE A 295 14.87 3.41 16.61
N ASN A 296 15.20 3.20 17.89
CA ASN A 296 16.14 4.07 18.59
C ASN A 296 17.51 4.08 17.88
N MET A 297 18.05 2.92 17.51
CA MET A 297 19.29 2.83 16.72
C MET A 297 19.18 3.59 15.40
N LEU A 298 18.06 3.50 14.72
CA LEU A 298 17.81 4.21 13.46
C LEU A 298 17.77 5.72 13.64
N LEU A 299 17.00 6.17 14.63
CA LEU A 299 16.90 7.57 15.03
C LEU A 299 18.23 8.15 15.54
N ASP A 300 19.11 7.31 16.10
CA ASP A 300 20.47 7.67 16.50
C ASP A 300 21.44 7.71 15.31
N SER A 301 21.26 6.82 14.33
CA SER A 301 22.17 6.69 13.18
C SER A 301 21.90 7.68 12.05
N ALA A 302 20.67 8.18 11.94
CA ALA A 302 20.27 9.08 10.88
C ALA A 302 20.69 10.52 11.21
N LYS A 303 21.32 11.20 10.24
CA LYS A 303 21.69 12.62 10.42
C LYS A 303 20.46 13.52 10.51
N GLN A 304 19.43 13.20 9.74
CA GLN A 304 18.15 13.89 9.72
C GLN A 304 17.01 12.88 9.76
N VAL A 305 16.01 13.13 10.61
CA VAL A 305 14.82 12.28 10.74
C VAL A 305 13.56 13.08 10.46
N VAL A 306 12.67 12.51 9.64
CA VAL A 306 11.30 12.99 9.42
C VAL A 306 10.34 11.84 9.72
N VAL A 307 9.30 12.12 10.49
CA VAL A 307 8.29 11.13 10.88
C VAL A 307 6.90 11.68 10.60
N ALA A 308 5.98 10.85 10.11
CA ALA A 308 4.57 11.18 10.03
C ALA A 308 3.69 10.21 10.83
N ALA A 309 2.61 10.74 11.40
CA ALA A 309 1.59 9.96 12.08
C ALA A 309 0.18 10.56 11.93
N ASP A 310 -0.84 9.81 12.32
CA ASP A 310 -2.23 10.32 12.39
C ASP A 310 -2.51 11.20 13.62
N ARG A 311 -1.60 11.22 14.59
CA ARG A 311 -1.74 11.87 15.91
C ARG A 311 -0.38 12.33 16.45
N PRO A 312 -0.32 13.24 17.43
CA PRO A 312 0.96 13.71 17.99
C PRO A 312 1.72 12.60 18.74
N PRO A 313 3.04 12.76 18.98
CA PRO A 313 3.86 11.70 19.60
C PRO A 313 3.42 11.31 21.01
N SER A 314 2.83 12.24 21.77
CA SER A 314 2.26 11.99 23.10
C SER A 314 1.16 10.92 23.09
N GLU A 315 0.36 10.88 22.02
CA GLU A 315 -0.81 10.00 21.85
C GLU A 315 -0.47 8.66 21.18
N LEU A 316 0.79 8.43 20.81
CA LEU A 316 1.27 7.16 20.28
C LEU A 316 1.55 6.16 21.41
N GLU A 317 0.51 5.78 22.16
CA GLU A 317 0.61 4.89 23.34
C GLU A 317 1.25 3.53 23.06
N SER A 318 1.19 3.06 21.81
CA SER A 318 1.81 1.82 21.38
C SER A 318 3.34 1.90 21.28
N LEU A 319 3.92 3.11 21.34
CA LEU A 319 5.37 3.33 21.33
C LEU A 319 5.95 3.41 22.73
N GLU A 320 7.15 2.84 22.90
CA GLU A 320 7.91 2.92 24.14
C GLU A 320 8.13 4.40 24.56
N PRO A 321 8.06 4.72 25.87
CA PRO A 321 8.30 6.07 26.39
C PRO A 321 9.58 6.75 25.87
N ARG A 322 10.65 5.98 25.67
CA ARG A 322 11.94 6.49 25.15
C ARG A 322 11.82 7.01 23.71
N VAL A 323 11.15 6.26 22.84
CA VAL A 323 10.92 6.66 21.43
C VAL A 323 10.05 7.92 21.41
N ARG A 324 8.95 7.95 22.19
CA ARG A 324 8.07 9.13 22.28
C ARG A 324 8.80 10.38 22.76
N SER A 325 9.62 10.24 23.82
CA SER A 325 10.43 11.35 24.34
C SER A 325 11.36 11.91 23.26
N ARG A 326 11.99 11.03 22.47
CA ARG A 326 12.89 11.44 21.40
C ARG A 326 12.17 12.13 20.23
N LEU A 327 11.00 11.63 19.85
CA LEU A 327 10.14 12.28 18.85
C LEU A 327 9.66 13.66 19.31
N ASN A 328 9.36 13.81 20.61
CA ASN A 328 9.01 15.10 21.22
C ASN A 328 10.19 16.05 21.39
N GLY A 329 11.43 15.57 21.34
CA GLY A 329 12.63 16.40 21.47
C GLY A 329 12.91 17.28 20.25
N GLY A 330 12.26 17.01 19.12
CA GLY A 330 12.35 17.80 17.90
C GLY A 330 11.19 18.80 17.74
N VAL A 331 10.70 18.94 16.51
CA VAL A 331 9.57 19.83 16.19
C VAL A 331 8.39 19.01 15.74
N ALA A 332 7.26 19.13 16.42
CA ALA A 332 5.99 18.54 16.03
C ALA A 332 5.09 19.60 15.40
N LEU A 333 4.66 19.36 14.15
CA LEU A 333 3.79 20.25 13.40
C LEU A 333 2.50 19.53 13.02
N GLU A 334 1.40 20.21 13.27
CA GLU A 334 0.07 19.77 12.85
C GLU A 334 -0.25 20.27 11.44
N MET A 335 -0.88 19.42 10.63
CA MET A 335 -1.55 19.83 9.40
C MET A 335 -3.06 19.69 9.57
N SER A 336 -3.80 20.71 9.14
CA SER A 336 -5.26 20.76 9.25
C SER A 336 -5.93 20.62 7.88
N ALA A 337 -7.26 20.45 7.90
CA ALA A 337 -8.06 20.33 6.68
C ALA A 337 -7.86 21.54 5.75
N PRO A 338 -7.77 21.33 4.42
CA PRO A 338 -7.62 22.42 3.47
C PRO A 338 -8.86 23.31 3.43
N ASP A 339 -8.63 24.62 3.31
CA ASP A 339 -9.69 25.58 3.07
C ASP A 339 -10.24 25.48 1.64
N PHE A 340 -11.29 26.25 1.34
CA PHE A 340 -11.89 26.28 0.01
C PHE A 340 -10.89 26.62 -1.11
N ALA A 341 -10.02 27.60 -0.89
CA ALA A 341 -9.05 28.05 -1.90
C ALA A 341 -8.02 26.94 -2.18
N MET A 342 -7.56 26.25 -1.15
CA MET A 342 -6.67 25.09 -1.26
C MET A 342 -7.35 23.93 -1.99
N ARG A 343 -8.59 23.58 -1.63
CA ARG A 343 -9.35 22.50 -2.31
C ARG A 343 -9.55 22.81 -3.79
N LEU A 344 -9.92 24.04 -4.12
CA LEU A 344 -10.04 24.48 -5.52
C LEU A 344 -8.69 24.42 -6.24
N GLY A 345 -7.60 24.82 -5.59
CA GLY A 345 -6.24 24.71 -6.13
C GLY A 345 -5.85 23.25 -6.43
N MET A 346 -6.16 22.33 -5.51
CA MET A 346 -5.91 20.89 -5.68
C MET A 346 -6.68 20.34 -6.89
N LEU A 347 -7.96 20.69 -7.03
CA LEU A 347 -8.80 20.27 -8.16
C LEU A 347 -8.30 20.85 -9.49
N LYS A 348 -7.92 22.12 -9.53
CA LYS A 348 -7.38 22.78 -10.73
C LYS A 348 -6.06 22.15 -11.17
N LEU A 349 -5.18 21.86 -10.22
CA LEU A 349 -3.94 21.14 -10.48
C LEU A 349 -4.22 19.73 -11.02
N ARG A 350 -5.16 19.01 -10.40
CA ARG A 350 -5.55 17.66 -10.85
C ARG A 350 -6.14 17.67 -12.26
N ARG A 351 -7.00 18.65 -12.59
CA ARG A 351 -7.51 18.86 -13.95
C ARG A 351 -6.37 19.09 -14.93
N ALA A 352 -5.39 19.92 -14.59
CA ALA A 352 -4.25 20.20 -15.47
C ALA A 352 -3.44 18.92 -15.77
N THR A 353 -3.16 18.11 -14.75
CA THR A 353 -2.49 16.80 -14.92
C THR A 353 -3.37 15.81 -15.71
N ALA A 354 -4.66 15.74 -15.41
CA ALA A 354 -5.57 14.83 -16.12
C ALA A 354 -5.71 15.22 -17.60
N LYS A 355 -5.68 16.52 -17.92
CA LYS A 355 -5.76 17.01 -19.30
C LYS A 355 -4.48 16.76 -20.11
N SER A 356 -3.32 16.64 -19.44
CA SER A 356 -2.09 16.19 -20.10
C SER A 356 -2.13 14.69 -20.43
N ASP A 357 -2.82 13.90 -19.60
CA ASP A 357 -2.97 12.46 -19.82
C ASP A 357 -4.09 12.16 -20.84
N ASP A 358 -5.19 12.92 -20.78
CA ASP A 358 -6.35 12.83 -21.67
C ASP A 358 -6.78 14.24 -22.11
N THR A 359 -6.42 14.60 -23.34
CA THR A 359 -6.73 15.92 -23.91
C THR A 359 -8.24 16.14 -24.11
N SER A 360 -9.04 15.07 -24.14
CA SER A 360 -10.51 15.18 -24.27
C SER A 360 -11.21 15.57 -22.98
N LEU A 361 -10.50 15.53 -21.85
CA LEU A 361 -11.04 15.87 -20.54
C LEU A 361 -11.27 17.38 -20.43
N ASP A 362 -12.55 17.76 -20.39
CA ASP A 362 -12.99 19.15 -20.22
C ASP A 362 -13.94 19.27 -19.03
N ILE A 363 -13.41 19.75 -17.91
CA ILE A 363 -14.15 20.02 -16.68
C ILE A 363 -14.18 21.53 -16.47
N SER A 364 -15.38 22.11 -16.46
CA SER A 364 -15.55 23.56 -16.28
C SER A 364 -15.12 24.03 -14.89
N ASP A 365 -14.69 25.28 -14.78
CA ASP A 365 -14.30 25.88 -13.49
C ASP A 365 -15.47 25.89 -12.50
N GLU A 366 -16.71 26.07 -12.98
CA GLU A 366 -17.93 26.04 -12.15
C GLU A 366 -18.12 24.68 -11.46
N ILE A 367 -17.85 23.57 -12.15
CA ILE A 367 -17.93 22.23 -11.56
C ILE A 367 -16.85 22.07 -10.48
N LEU A 368 -15.62 22.51 -10.75
CA LEU A 368 -14.54 22.43 -9.76
C LEU A 368 -14.85 23.27 -8.51
N GLU A 369 -15.42 24.47 -8.69
CA GLU A 369 -15.86 25.30 -7.58
C GLU A 369 -16.98 24.65 -6.78
N HIS A 370 -17.96 24.03 -7.46
CA HIS A 370 -19.02 23.28 -6.82
C HIS A 370 -18.45 22.12 -5.98
N VAL A 371 -17.57 21.30 -6.56
CA VAL A 371 -16.93 20.18 -5.85
C VAL A 371 -16.11 20.69 -4.66
N ALA A 372 -15.34 21.77 -4.80
CA ALA A 372 -14.56 22.35 -3.70
C ALA A 372 -15.43 22.91 -2.54
N ARG A 373 -16.67 23.33 -2.83
CA ARG A 373 -17.64 23.75 -1.80
C ARG A 373 -18.30 22.56 -1.11
N THR A 374 -18.67 21.54 -1.88
CA THR A 374 -19.45 20.38 -1.40
C THR A 374 -18.58 19.36 -0.68
N VAL A 375 -17.39 19.07 -1.21
CA VAL A 375 -16.46 18.08 -0.65
C VAL A 375 -15.51 18.77 0.31
N THR A 376 -15.85 18.73 1.60
CA THR A 376 -15.06 19.36 2.68
C THR A 376 -14.14 18.41 3.42
N GLY A 377 -14.15 17.13 3.04
CA GLY A 377 -13.38 16.06 3.67
C GLY A 377 -11.91 16.02 3.27
N SER A 378 -11.34 14.82 3.28
CA SER A 378 -9.90 14.61 3.04
C SER A 378 -9.49 14.84 1.58
N GLY A 379 -8.20 15.05 1.31
CA GLY A 379 -7.68 15.12 -0.06
C GLY A 379 -7.96 13.86 -0.87
N ARG A 380 -8.08 12.69 -0.21
CA ARG A 380 -8.50 11.43 -0.84
C ARG A 380 -9.96 11.45 -1.28
N GLU A 381 -10.84 12.05 -0.50
CA GLU A 381 -12.25 12.24 -0.91
C GLU A 381 -12.37 13.24 -2.05
N LEU A 382 -11.56 14.30 -2.02
CA LEU A 382 -11.51 15.29 -3.10
C LEU A 382 -11.01 14.65 -4.41
N GLU A 383 -9.97 13.82 -4.34
CA GLU A 383 -9.48 13.04 -5.48
C GLU A 383 -10.52 12.02 -5.96
N GLY A 384 -11.21 11.36 -5.04
CA GLY A 384 -12.32 10.44 -5.35
C GLY A 384 -13.47 11.15 -6.07
N ALA A 385 -13.85 12.34 -5.62
CA ALA A 385 -14.90 13.15 -6.23
C ALA A 385 -14.51 13.72 -7.59
N PHE A 386 -13.22 13.95 -7.85
CA PHE A 386 -12.73 14.36 -9.17
C PHE A 386 -12.79 13.20 -10.19
N ASN A 387 -12.59 11.96 -9.75
CA ASN A 387 -12.58 10.79 -10.62
C ASN A 387 -14.00 10.25 -10.94
N GLN A 388 -15.03 10.73 -10.23
CA GLN A 388 -16.44 10.45 -10.50
C GLN A 388 -17.00 11.49 -11.46
#